data_AF-A0A3D1YA11-F1
#
_entry.id   AF-A0A3D1YA11-F1
#
_cell.length_a   1.000
_cell.length_b   1.000
_cell.length_c   1.000
_cell.angle_alpha   90.00
_cell.angle_beta   90.00
_cell.angle_gamma   90.00
#
_symmetry.space_group_name_H-M   'P 1'
#
loop_
_entity.id
_entity.type
_entity.pdbx_description
1 polymer ?
#
loop_
_entity_poly.entity_id
_entity_poly.type
_entity_poly.pdbx_seq_one_letter_code
_entity_poly.pdbx_strand_id
1 'polypeptide(L)'
;MISKILGNYLISKGKITSEQLDDVIEEITRVRVKLGLIAVAEGMITQEQADKINRLQAVMDRRFGDIAVIKGYLTEKQVDELLRLQGNPYLAFAQALENLNLMRITELDDIMREYQAENEFTNSSMEDLKSDDVDRVLPLFLPTDAAEYLDMAGVVLRTMMRCVDNNVMPMKAYFDKQYLADNGAMQLVEGERPVTCAFAGNGQALLPIASCFGHEAFEKVDEDALDAVAELINCINGLYASDMSQQRIEMELCPPEFSDSISGFYSGKMLVLPLEVCGETIRVLITIGDSLEMR
;
A
#
# COMPACT_ATOMS: atom_id res chain seq x y z
N MET A 1 2.57 1.62 -3.00
CA MET A 1 1.51 0.57 -2.92
C MET A 1 0.79 0.39 -4.27
N ILE A 2 0.38 1.47 -4.94
CA ILE A 2 -0.33 1.45 -6.23
C ILE A 2 0.39 0.67 -7.34
N SER A 3 1.72 0.76 -7.41
CA SER A 3 2.54 0.03 -8.38
C SER A 3 2.37 -1.49 -8.23
N LYS A 4 2.20 -1.99 -7.00
CA LYS A 4 1.98 -3.41 -6.73
C LYS A 4 0.54 -3.83 -7.07
N ILE A 5 -0.45 -3.02 -6.70
CA ILE A 5 -1.87 -3.24 -7.04
C ILE A 5 -2.03 -3.38 -8.56
N LEU A 6 -1.52 -2.41 -9.32
CA LEU A 6 -1.63 -2.42 -10.77
C LEU A 6 -0.70 -3.46 -11.41
N GLY A 7 0.50 -3.65 -10.89
CA GLY A 7 1.42 -4.69 -11.35
C GLY A 7 0.82 -6.08 -11.27
N ASN A 8 0.28 -6.45 -10.11
CA ASN A 8 -0.38 -7.74 -9.91
C ASN A 8 -1.62 -7.88 -10.79
N TYR A 9 -2.38 -6.79 -11.00
CA TYR A 9 -3.49 -6.78 -11.94
C TYR A 9 -3.02 -7.03 -13.38
N LEU A 10 -1.98 -6.35 -13.85
CA LEU A 10 -1.39 -6.54 -15.18
C LEU A 10 -0.90 -7.98 -15.38
N ILE A 11 -0.29 -8.58 -14.36
CA ILE A 11 0.11 -10.00 -14.37
C ILE A 11 -1.12 -10.90 -14.50
N SER A 12 -2.17 -10.66 -13.70
CA SER A 12 -3.41 -11.45 -13.77
C SER A 12 -4.09 -11.40 -15.14
N LYS A 13 -3.91 -10.29 -15.88
CA LYS A 13 -4.40 -10.08 -17.25
C LYS A 13 -3.43 -10.58 -18.33
N GLY A 14 -2.28 -11.13 -17.94
CA GLY A 14 -1.24 -11.59 -18.84
C GLY A 14 -0.58 -10.48 -19.67
N LYS A 15 -0.61 -9.23 -19.17
CA LYS A 15 -0.04 -8.06 -19.86
C LYS A 15 1.46 -7.91 -19.60
N ILE A 16 1.91 -8.29 -18.41
CA ILE A 16 3.33 -8.35 -18.03
C ILE A 16 3.60 -9.65 -17.24
N THR A 17 4.87 -10.06 -17.15
CA THR A 17 5.31 -11.14 -16.27
C THR A 17 5.73 -10.61 -14.90
N SER A 18 5.95 -11.51 -13.92
CA SER A 18 6.52 -11.12 -12.62
C SER A 18 7.90 -10.50 -12.76
N GLU A 19 8.76 -11.07 -13.60
CA GLU A 19 10.10 -10.53 -13.88
C GLU A 19 10.03 -9.11 -14.47
N GLN A 20 9.09 -8.87 -15.39
CA GLN A 20 8.88 -7.54 -15.96
C GLN A 20 8.33 -6.54 -14.93
N LEU A 21 7.53 -6.99 -13.97
CA LEU A 21 7.11 -6.13 -12.87
C LEU A 21 8.30 -5.75 -11.99
N ASP A 22 9.21 -6.68 -11.70
CA ASP A 22 10.42 -6.38 -10.93
C ASP A 22 11.30 -5.34 -11.65
N ASP A 23 11.46 -5.47 -12.97
CA ASP A 23 12.16 -4.47 -13.79
C ASP A 23 11.49 -3.08 -13.72
N VAL A 24 10.16 -3.03 -13.74
CA VAL A 24 9.37 -1.79 -13.60
C VAL A 24 9.61 -1.14 -12.25
N ILE A 25 9.55 -1.92 -11.16
CA ILE A 25 9.81 -1.42 -9.81
C ILE A 25 11.24 -0.89 -9.70
N GLU A 26 12.22 -1.61 -10.26
CA GLU A 26 13.61 -1.16 -10.27
C GLU A 26 13.77 0.15 -11.05
N GLU A 27 13.12 0.29 -12.21
CA GLU A 27 13.14 1.52 -13.02
C GLU A 27 12.53 2.72 -12.28
N ILE A 28 11.44 2.53 -11.51
CA ILE A 28 10.84 3.59 -10.68
C ILE A 28 11.85 4.12 -9.65
N THR A 29 12.66 3.24 -9.05
CA THR A 29 13.66 3.65 -8.07
C THR A 29 14.86 4.37 -8.70
N ARG A 30 15.16 4.08 -9.98
CA ARG A 30 16.31 4.66 -10.72
C ARG A 30 16.00 5.99 -11.40
N VAL A 31 14.78 6.17 -11.92
CA VAL A 31 14.45 7.27 -12.85
C VAL A 31 13.44 8.24 -12.25
N ARG A 32 13.82 9.52 -12.19
CA ARG A 32 12.90 10.60 -11.83
C ARG A 32 11.84 10.78 -12.93
N VAL A 33 10.55 10.78 -12.56
CA VAL A 33 9.41 10.93 -13.48
C VAL A 33 9.57 12.18 -14.35
N LYS A 34 9.39 12.06 -15.67
CA LYS A 34 9.53 13.18 -16.60
C LYS A 34 8.30 14.08 -16.54
N LEU A 35 8.48 15.40 -16.41
CA LEU A 35 7.36 16.36 -16.37
C LEU A 35 6.44 16.28 -17.58
N GLY A 36 6.98 15.94 -18.76
CA GLY A 36 6.17 15.81 -19.97
C GLY A 36 5.14 14.70 -19.91
N LEU A 37 5.45 13.58 -19.25
CA LEU A 37 4.50 12.49 -19.07
C LEU A 37 3.36 12.91 -18.14
N ILE A 38 3.70 13.53 -17.01
CA ILE A 38 2.74 14.03 -16.02
C ILE A 38 1.77 15.00 -16.69
N ALA A 39 2.28 15.90 -17.53
CA ALA A 39 1.47 16.90 -18.21
C ALA A 39 0.47 16.31 -19.21
N VAL A 40 0.81 15.16 -19.82
CA VAL A 40 -0.11 14.41 -20.70
C VAL A 40 -1.15 13.65 -19.86
N ALA A 41 -0.72 12.99 -18.78
CA ALA A 41 -1.60 12.22 -17.91
C ALA A 41 -2.68 13.10 -17.24
N GLU A 42 -2.32 14.33 -16.84
CA GLU A 42 -3.25 15.32 -16.29
C GLU A 42 -4.10 16.03 -17.37
N GLY A 43 -3.93 15.68 -18.64
CA GLY A 43 -4.65 16.31 -19.76
C GLY A 43 -4.29 17.79 -19.99
N MET A 44 -3.19 18.28 -19.41
CA MET A 44 -2.76 19.68 -19.53
C MET A 44 -2.16 19.98 -20.91
N ILE A 45 -1.50 19.00 -21.52
CA ILE A 45 -0.97 19.06 -22.89
C ILE A 45 -1.21 17.76 -23.63
N THR A 46 -1.13 17.78 -24.96
CA THR A 46 -1.19 16.56 -25.78
C THR A 46 0.16 15.86 -25.87
N GLN A 47 0.16 14.56 -26.21
CA GLN A 47 1.39 13.81 -26.47
C GLN A 47 2.28 14.49 -27.53
N GLU A 48 1.68 15.02 -28.61
CA GLU A 48 2.42 15.76 -29.65
C GLU A 48 3.10 17.02 -29.11
N GLN A 49 2.44 17.74 -28.20
CA GLN A 49 3.02 18.92 -27.55
C GLN A 49 4.17 18.52 -26.62
N ALA A 50 4.02 17.43 -25.85
CA ALA A 50 5.06 16.90 -24.99
C ALA A 50 6.30 16.48 -25.80
N ASP A 51 6.11 15.75 -26.90
CA ASP A 51 7.19 15.34 -27.82
C ASP A 51 7.92 16.54 -28.42
N LYS A 52 7.17 17.59 -28.77
CA LYS A 52 7.74 18.83 -29.31
C LYS A 52 8.58 19.57 -28.26
N ILE A 53 8.12 19.63 -27.01
CA ILE A 53 8.90 20.19 -25.90
C ILE A 53 10.16 19.35 -25.66
N ASN A 54 10.06 18.02 -25.64
CA ASN A 54 11.20 17.11 -25.44
C ASN A 54 12.27 17.31 -26.52
N ARG A 55 11.88 17.42 -27.80
CA ARG A 55 12.80 17.73 -28.90
C ARG A 55 13.49 19.08 -28.73
N LEU A 56 12.75 20.10 -28.25
CA LEU A 56 13.32 21.42 -27.96
C LEU A 56 14.24 21.37 -26.75
N GLN A 57 13.94 20.57 -25.74
CA GLN A 57 14.76 20.38 -24.56
C GLN A 57 16.15 19.86 -24.90
N ALA A 58 16.23 18.92 -25.84
CA ALA A 58 17.49 18.37 -26.35
C ALA A 58 18.37 19.41 -27.09
N VAL A 59 17.80 20.53 -27.52
CA VAL A 59 18.50 21.58 -28.31
C VAL A 59 18.68 22.88 -27.51
N MET A 60 17.82 23.13 -26.52
CA MET A 60 17.72 24.43 -25.84
C MET A 60 18.38 24.51 -24.45
N ASP A 61 19.01 23.45 -23.94
CA ASP A 61 19.61 23.37 -22.58
C ASP A 61 18.76 24.09 -21.50
N ARG A 62 17.45 23.83 -21.53
CA ARG A 62 16.45 24.40 -20.64
C ARG A 62 15.56 23.29 -20.09
N ARG A 63 14.91 23.52 -18.95
CA ARG A 63 14.04 22.51 -18.34
C ARG A 63 12.72 22.43 -19.11
N PHE A 64 12.10 21.25 -19.09
CA PHE A 64 10.82 20.98 -19.78
C PHE A 64 9.76 22.04 -19.44
N GLY A 65 9.56 22.34 -18.15
CA GLY A 65 8.59 23.35 -17.69
C GLY A 65 8.85 24.74 -18.26
N ASP A 66 10.11 25.19 -18.26
CA ASP A 66 10.50 26.49 -18.81
C ASP A 66 10.15 26.57 -20.31
N ILE A 67 10.43 25.51 -21.06
CA ILE A 67 10.13 25.44 -22.51
C ILE A 67 8.62 25.42 -22.75
N ALA A 68 7.86 24.69 -21.94
CA ALA A 68 6.41 24.61 -22.04
C ALA A 68 5.75 25.98 -21.79
N VAL A 69 6.25 26.76 -20.82
CA VAL A 69 5.81 28.13 -20.55
C VAL A 69 6.17 29.07 -21.70
N ILE A 70 7.39 28.99 -22.23
CA ILE A 70 7.82 29.80 -23.39
C ILE A 70 6.97 29.51 -24.63
N LYS A 71 6.54 28.26 -24.82
CA LYS A 71 5.67 27.86 -25.94
C LYS A 71 4.19 28.17 -25.70
N GLY A 72 3.82 28.64 -24.50
CA GLY A 72 2.44 28.89 -24.12
C GLY A 72 1.59 27.64 -24.00
N TYR A 73 2.22 26.46 -23.85
CA TYR A 73 1.52 25.19 -23.65
C TYR A 73 1.13 24.98 -22.19
N LEU A 74 1.89 25.57 -21.26
CA LEU A 74 1.61 25.54 -19.83
C LEU A 74 1.82 26.92 -19.22
N THR A 75 1.12 27.21 -18.13
CA THR A 75 1.39 28.37 -17.26
C THR A 75 2.40 27.98 -16.18
N GLU A 76 3.08 28.97 -15.56
CA GLU A 76 3.98 28.71 -14.42
C GLU A 76 3.26 27.94 -13.28
N LYS A 77 1.99 28.28 -13.00
CA LYS A 77 1.18 27.57 -12.00
C LYS A 77 0.96 26.09 -12.36
N GLN A 78 0.70 25.78 -13.63
CA GLN A 78 0.57 24.40 -14.09
C GLN A 78 1.92 23.67 -14.00
N VAL A 79 3.05 24.34 -14.26
CA VAL A 79 4.38 23.74 -14.06
C VAL A 79 4.64 23.42 -12.58
N ASP A 80 4.26 24.29 -11.66
CA ASP A 80 4.39 24.03 -10.22
C ASP A 80 3.51 22.84 -9.77
N GLU A 81 2.30 22.74 -10.31
CA GLU A 81 1.40 21.62 -10.08
C GLU A 81 2.00 20.30 -10.61
N LEU A 82 2.58 20.31 -11.81
CA LEU A 82 3.30 19.15 -12.37
C LEU A 82 4.53 18.76 -11.55
N LEU A 83 5.26 19.72 -11.00
CA LEU A 83 6.38 19.45 -10.10
C LEU A 83 5.91 18.80 -8.80
N ARG A 84 4.75 19.19 -8.28
CA ARG A 84 4.13 18.55 -7.11
C ARG A 84 3.71 17.10 -7.42
N LEU A 85 3.21 16.85 -8.62
CA LEU A 85 2.81 15.53 -9.11
C LEU A 85 3.99 14.65 -9.53
N GLN A 86 5.21 15.19 -9.63
CA GLN A 86 6.40 14.41 -10.01
C GLN A 86 6.77 13.32 -9.00
N GLY A 87 6.25 13.40 -7.78
CA GLY A 87 6.33 12.33 -6.78
C GLY A 87 5.18 11.33 -6.84
N ASN A 88 4.22 11.46 -7.76
CA ASN A 88 3.05 10.58 -7.83
C ASN A 88 3.49 9.16 -8.25
N PRO A 89 3.30 8.14 -7.39
CA PRO A 89 3.76 6.78 -7.67
C PRO A 89 3.06 6.10 -8.85
N TYR A 90 1.80 6.46 -9.15
CA TYR A 90 1.10 6.00 -10.35
C TYR A 90 1.75 6.53 -11.63
N LEU A 91 2.12 7.81 -11.67
CA LEU A 91 2.79 8.39 -12.85
C LEU A 91 4.21 7.85 -13.02
N ALA A 92 4.91 7.56 -11.93
CA ALA A 92 6.20 6.86 -11.97
C ALA A 92 6.05 5.46 -12.57
N PHE A 93 5.04 4.71 -12.14
CA PHE A 93 4.72 3.39 -12.67
C PHE A 93 4.39 3.43 -14.17
N ALA A 94 3.54 4.37 -14.59
CA ALA A 94 3.22 4.58 -16.00
C ALA A 94 4.47 4.92 -16.84
N GLN A 95 5.36 5.77 -16.32
CA GLN A 95 6.62 6.11 -17.01
C GLN A 95 7.54 4.91 -17.16
N ALA A 96 7.67 4.10 -16.12
CA ALA A 96 8.56 2.95 -16.11
C ALA A 96 8.09 1.88 -17.11
N LEU A 97 6.78 1.60 -17.16
CA LEU A 97 6.19 0.74 -18.18
C LEU A 97 6.51 1.22 -19.60
N GLU A 98 6.41 2.53 -19.84
CA GLU A 98 6.69 3.11 -21.15
C GLU A 98 8.18 3.09 -21.49
N ASN A 99 9.06 3.43 -20.54
CA ASN A 99 10.52 3.41 -20.72
C ASN A 99 11.02 1.99 -21.08
N LEU A 100 10.45 0.97 -20.44
CA LEU A 100 10.77 -0.43 -20.68
C LEU A 100 10.09 -1.00 -21.94
N ASN A 101 9.35 -0.18 -22.69
CA ASN A 101 8.56 -0.57 -23.87
C ASN A 101 7.56 -1.71 -23.58
N LEU A 102 7.07 -1.79 -22.35
CA LEU A 102 6.08 -2.79 -21.94
C LEU A 102 4.67 -2.36 -22.30
N MET A 103 4.37 -1.07 -22.12
CA MET A 103 3.02 -0.53 -22.33
C MET A 103 3.05 0.98 -22.49
N ARG A 104 2.19 1.53 -23.35
CA ARG A 104 1.98 2.98 -23.46
C ARG A 104 0.99 3.49 -22.43
N ILE A 105 1.09 4.76 -22.05
CA ILE A 105 0.18 5.36 -21.06
C ILE A 105 -1.31 5.24 -21.46
N THR A 106 -1.62 5.36 -22.77
CA THR A 106 -2.99 5.21 -23.27
C THR A 106 -3.54 3.80 -23.09
N GLU A 107 -2.67 2.78 -23.19
CA GLU A 107 -3.05 1.38 -22.97
C GLU A 107 -3.25 1.12 -21.47
N LEU A 108 -2.43 1.75 -20.62
CA LEU A 108 -2.63 1.71 -19.17
C LEU A 108 -3.96 2.37 -18.77
N ASP A 109 -4.35 3.48 -19.39
CA ASP A 109 -5.66 4.12 -19.12
C ASP A 109 -6.85 3.21 -19.45
N ASP A 110 -6.78 2.46 -20.54
CA ASP A 110 -7.83 1.48 -20.88
C ASP A 110 -7.90 0.35 -19.84
N ILE A 111 -6.74 -0.13 -19.37
CA ILE A 111 -6.66 -1.14 -18.30
C ILE A 111 -7.16 -0.57 -16.97
N MET A 112 -6.93 0.71 -16.68
CA MET A 112 -7.47 1.35 -15.49
C MET A 112 -9.01 1.42 -15.52
N ARG A 113 -9.61 1.57 -16.71
CA ARG A 113 -11.08 1.49 -16.87
C ARG A 113 -11.59 0.05 -16.67
N GLU A 114 -10.85 -0.95 -17.14
CA GLU A 114 -11.16 -2.37 -16.87
C GLU A 114 -11.10 -2.66 -15.36
N TYR A 115 -10.01 -2.25 -14.69
CA TYR A 115 -9.85 -2.41 -13.25
C TYR A 115 -10.96 -1.73 -12.46
N GLN A 116 -11.33 -0.50 -12.87
CA GLN A 116 -12.43 0.25 -12.28
C GLN A 116 -13.74 -0.52 -12.39
N ALA A 117 -14.08 -1.04 -13.57
CA ALA A 117 -15.32 -1.76 -13.80
C ALA A 117 -15.38 -3.08 -13.02
N GLU A 118 -14.28 -3.84 -12.98
CA GLU A 118 -14.21 -5.13 -12.27
C GLU A 118 -14.30 -5.00 -10.74
N ASN A 119 -13.87 -3.87 -10.19
CA ASN A 119 -13.93 -3.60 -8.76
C ASN A 119 -15.14 -2.75 -8.36
N GLU A 120 -16.01 -2.39 -9.30
CA GLU A 120 -17.17 -1.51 -9.09
C GLU A 120 -16.77 -0.14 -8.50
N PHE A 121 -15.59 0.36 -8.87
CA PHE A 121 -15.04 1.61 -8.37
C PHE A 121 -15.61 2.84 -9.09
N THR A 122 -15.83 3.89 -8.30
CA THR A 122 -16.20 5.20 -8.85
C THR A 122 -14.97 5.93 -9.40
N ASN A 123 -15.18 7.02 -10.15
CA ASN A 123 -14.04 7.86 -10.57
C ASN A 123 -13.26 8.42 -9.37
N SER A 124 -13.97 8.80 -8.29
CA SER A 124 -13.33 9.25 -7.04
C SER A 124 -12.47 8.14 -6.43
N SER A 125 -12.98 6.91 -6.40
CA SER A 125 -12.22 5.75 -5.91
C SER A 125 -10.95 5.52 -6.73
N MET A 126 -10.99 5.75 -8.04
CA MET A 126 -9.81 5.66 -8.89
C MET A 126 -8.81 6.80 -8.64
N GLU A 127 -9.27 8.01 -8.33
CA GLU A 127 -8.41 9.12 -7.91
C GLU A 127 -7.74 8.85 -6.56
N ASP A 128 -8.49 8.29 -5.60
CA ASP A 128 -7.97 7.84 -4.32
C ASP A 128 -6.90 6.78 -4.52
N LEU A 129 -7.17 5.78 -5.36
CA LEU A 129 -6.23 4.72 -5.71
C LEU A 129 -4.94 5.26 -6.35
N LYS A 130 -5.05 6.19 -7.31
CA LYS A 130 -3.92 6.84 -8.00
C LYS A 130 -3.12 7.78 -7.11
N SER A 131 -3.65 8.20 -5.96
CA SER A 131 -2.95 9.08 -5.03
C SER A 131 -1.82 8.37 -4.28
N ASP A 132 -1.86 7.04 -4.17
CA ASP A 132 -1.00 6.21 -3.32
C ASP A 132 -0.99 6.64 -1.84
N ASP A 133 -2.01 7.39 -1.41
CA ASP A 133 -2.22 7.81 -0.03
C ASP A 133 -2.96 6.70 0.73
N VAL A 134 -2.29 6.14 1.75
CA VAL A 134 -2.85 5.06 2.59
C VAL A 134 -4.24 5.39 3.12
N ASP A 135 -4.47 6.62 3.58
CA ASP A 135 -5.74 7.00 4.22
C ASP A 135 -6.89 7.10 3.20
N ARG A 136 -6.57 7.33 1.92
CA ARG A 136 -7.55 7.37 0.82
C ARG A 136 -7.77 6.01 0.18
N VAL A 137 -6.70 5.20 0.10
CA VAL A 137 -6.71 3.90 -0.56
C VAL A 137 -7.33 2.82 0.33
N LEU A 138 -6.94 2.75 1.60
CA LEU A 138 -7.38 1.69 2.53
C LEU A 138 -8.92 1.58 2.65
N PRO A 139 -9.71 2.67 2.74
CA PRO A 139 -11.17 2.59 2.76
C PRO A 139 -11.78 1.82 1.58
N LEU A 140 -11.12 1.81 0.42
CA LEU A 140 -11.60 1.09 -0.78
C LEU A 140 -11.57 -0.44 -0.60
N PHE A 141 -10.79 -0.93 0.36
CA PHE A 141 -10.60 -2.35 0.66
C PHE A 141 -11.35 -2.80 1.91
N LEU A 142 -12.01 -1.89 2.63
CA LEU A 142 -12.75 -2.22 3.86
C LEU A 142 -14.26 -2.38 3.59
N PRO A 143 -14.97 -3.21 4.38
CA PRO A 143 -16.43 -3.23 4.39
C PRO A 143 -17.05 -1.88 4.76
N THR A 144 -18.25 -1.59 4.26
CA THR A 144 -18.94 -0.30 4.50
C THR A 144 -19.17 0.01 5.98
N ASP A 145 -19.33 -1.00 6.83
CA ASP A 145 -19.53 -0.86 8.28
C ASP A 145 -18.22 -0.96 9.09
N ALA A 146 -17.05 -0.85 8.45
CA ALA A 146 -15.73 -0.96 9.08
C ALA A 146 -15.06 0.39 9.39
N ALA A 147 -15.80 1.50 9.37
CA ALA A 147 -15.25 2.84 9.60
C ALA A 147 -14.48 2.97 10.92
N GLU A 148 -14.93 2.28 11.97
CA GLU A 148 -14.26 2.27 13.28
C GLU A 148 -12.90 1.55 13.30
N TYR A 149 -12.59 0.74 12.29
CA TYR A 149 -11.33 0.02 12.17
C TYR A 149 -10.28 0.81 11.37
N LEU A 150 -10.68 1.91 10.71
CA LEU A 150 -9.82 2.67 9.80
C LEU A 150 -8.55 3.18 10.47
N ASP A 151 -8.66 3.73 11.68
CA ASP A 151 -7.51 4.29 12.39
C ASP A 151 -6.46 3.20 12.66
N MET A 152 -6.89 2.07 13.23
CA MET A 152 -5.99 0.96 13.55
C MET A 152 -5.42 0.30 12.29
N ALA A 153 -6.26 0.01 11.29
CA ALA A 153 -5.83 -0.58 10.03
C ALA A 153 -4.87 0.35 9.25
N GLY A 154 -5.08 1.67 9.34
CA GLY A 154 -4.20 2.68 8.74
C GLY A 154 -2.84 2.73 9.43
N VAL A 155 -2.78 2.67 10.76
CA VAL A 155 -1.53 2.58 11.52
C VAL A 155 -0.77 1.29 11.17
N VAL A 156 -1.46 0.15 11.06
CA VAL A 156 -0.87 -1.11 10.61
C VAL A 156 -0.26 -0.92 9.22
N LEU A 157 -1.04 -0.48 8.23
CA LEU A 157 -0.58 -0.38 6.84
C LEU A 157 0.61 0.59 6.71
N ARG A 158 0.55 1.77 7.33
CA ARG A 158 1.68 2.73 7.33
C ARG A 158 2.93 2.16 8.00
N THR A 159 2.77 1.43 9.10
CA THR A 159 3.91 0.87 9.84
C THR A 159 4.54 -0.28 9.05
N MET A 160 3.74 -1.16 8.46
CA MET A 160 4.22 -2.20 7.55
C MET A 160 4.97 -1.60 6.35
N MET A 161 4.43 -0.55 5.73
CA MET A 161 5.08 0.13 4.61
C MET A 161 6.42 0.78 4.98
N ARG A 162 6.55 1.24 6.23
CA ARG A 162 7.76 1.94 6.71
C ARG A 162 8.84 0.99 7.21
N CYS A 163 8.44 -0.07 7.91
CA CYS A 163 9.37 -0.90 8.68
C CYS A 163 9.62 -2.27 8.03
N VAL A 164 8.76 -2.71 7.11
CA VAL A 164 8.81 -4.07 6.54
C VAL A 164 8.96 -4.03 5.03
N ASP A 165 7.98 -3.48 4.32
CA ASP A 165 7.95 -3.49 2.85
C ASP A 165 7.17 -2.29 2.31
N ASN A 166 7.85 -1.40 1.60
CA ASN A 166 7.25 -0.20 1.01
C ASN A 166 6.21 -0.47 -0.10
N ASN A 167 6.04 -1.74 -0.50
CA ASN A 167 5.08 -2.19 -1.49
C ASN A 167 3.93 -3.05 -0.93
N VAL A 168 3.65 -2.96 0.38
CA VAL A 168 2.50 -3.65 0.98
C VAL A 168 1.21 -3.36 0.20
N MET A 169 0.45 -4.41 -0.10
CA MET A 169 -0.81 -4.33 -0.83
C MET A 169 -1.96 -4.85 0.03
N PRO A 170 -2.97 -4.02 0.37
CA PRO A 170 -4.19 -4.51 1.01
C PRO A 170 -5.07 -5.25 0.01
N MET A 171 -5.72 -6.31 0.48
CA MET A 171 -6.79 -7.03 -0.23
C MET A 171 -8.15 -6.72 0.40
N LYS A 172 -9.24 -7.10 -0.27
CA LYS A 172 -10.60 -6.89 0.26
C LYS A 172 -10.74 -7.55 1.64
N ALA A 173 -10.94 -6.71 2.65
CA ALA A 173 -11.20 -7.13 4.02
C ALA A 173 -12.65 -7.56 4.19
N TYR A 174 -12.89 -8.37 5.22
CA TYR A 174 -14.21 -8.91 5.55
C TYR A 174 -14.35 -9.11 7.06
N PHE A 175 -15.59 -9.25 7.53
CA PHE A 175 -15.86 -9.62 8.90
C PHE A 175 -16.03 -11.12 9.04
N ASP A 176 -15.44 -11.69 10.09
CA ASP A 176 -15.60 -13.09 10.47
C ASP A 176 -15.67 -13.24 11.99
N LYS A 177 -15.95 -14.45 12.45
CA LYS A 177 -15.90 -14.88 13.86
C LYS A 177 -14.75 -15.83 14.12
N GLN A 178 -14.18 -16.40 13.07
CA GLN A 178 -13.07 -17.33 13.15
C GLN A 178 -12.11 -17.12 11.98
N TYR A 179 -10.81 -17.23 12.28
CA TYR A 179 -9.78 -17.32 11.25
C TYR A 179 -8.83 -18.48 11.57
N LEU A 180 -8.71 -19.45 10.67
CA LEU A 180 -7.80 -20.60 10.83
C LEU A 180 -6.37 -20.21 10.46
N ALA A 181 -5.45 -20.50 11.37
CA ALA A 181 -4.03 -20.24 11.27
C ALA A 181 -3.28 -21.29 12.08
N ASP A 182 -2.04 -21.61 11.71
CA ASP A 182 -1.18 -22.52 12.49
C ASP A 182 -0.17 -21.76 13.38
N ASN A 183 0.06 -20.48 13.11
CA ASN A 183 0.88 -19.59 13.93
C ASN A 183 0.37 -18.15 13.93
N GLY A 184 0.78 -17.38 14.94
CA GLY A 184 0.52 -15.96 14.98
C GLY A 184 0.93 -15.27 16.28
N ALA A 185 0.73 -13.96 16.29
CA ALA A 185 0.94 -13.10 17.44
C ALA A 185 -0.22 -12.11 17.57
N MET A 186 -0.56 -11.72 18.80
CA MET A 186 -1.59 -10.74 19.09
C MET A 186 -1.23 -9.89 20.30
N GLN A 187 -1.85 -8.72 20.40
CA GLN A 187 -1.75 -7.90 21.60
C GLN A 187 -3.02 -7.09 21.80
N LEU A 188 -3.49 -7.10 23.05
CA LEU A 188 -4.60 -6.28 23.53
C LEU A 188 -4.11 -4.89 23.95
N VAL A 189 -4.87 -3.89 23.57
CA VAL A 189 -4.80 -2.52 24.09
C VAL A 189 -6.08 -2.26 24.87
N GLU A 190 -5.95 -2.14 26.19
CA GLU A 190 -7.06 -1.78 27.08
C GLU A 190 -7.35 -0.27 27.03
N GLY A 191 -8.58 0.10 27.39
CA GLY A 191 -9.04 1.49 27.38
C GLY A 191 -10.57 1.55 27.41
N GLU A 192 -11.14 2.73 27.16
CA GLU A 192 -12.60 2.89 27.07
C GLU A 192 -13.22 1.97 26.01
N ARG A 193 -12.48 1.73 24.92
CA ARG A 193 -12.85 0.81 23.85
C ARG A 193 -11.65 -0.09 23.53
N PRO A 194 -11.59 -1.31 24.09
CA PRO A 194 -10.42 -2.17 23.94
C PRO A 194 -10.25 -2.59 22.48
N VAL A 195 -9.00 -2.65 22.02
CA VAL A 195 -8.65 -3.06 20.66
C VAL A 195 -7.65 -4.20 20.74
N THR A 196 -7.91 -5.30 20.01
CA THR A 196 -6.90 -6.34 19.82
C THR A 196 -6.45 -6.34 18.37
N CYS A 197 -5.14 -6.34 18.15
CA CYS A 197 -4.56 -6.54 16.83
C CYS A 197 -3.73 -7.82 16.83
N ALA A 198 -3.88 -8.62 15.78
CA ALA A 198 -3.15 -9.86 15.59
C ALA A 198 -2.64 -10.00 14.17
N PHE A 199 -1.49 -10.67 14.01
CA PHE A 199 -1.01 -11.19 12.74
C PHE A 199 -1.14 -12.71 12.75
N ALA A 200 -1.87 -13.23 11.78
CA ALA A 200 -2.13 -14.64 11.60
C ALA A 200 -1.43 -15.18 10.34
N GLY A 201 -0.71 -16.28 10.50
CA GLY A 201 0.06 -16.95 9.45
C GLY A 201 -0.34 -18.40 9.22
N ASN A 202 0.02 -18.92 8.06
CA ASN A 202 0.03 -20.35 7.78
C ASN A 202 1.44 -20.74 7.30
N GLY A 203 2.02 -21.78 7.87
CA GLY A 203 3.39 -22.19 7.57
C GLY A 203 4.39 -21.06 7.80
N GLN A 204 5.06 -20.62 6.74
CA GLN A 204 6.15 -19.64 6.82
C GLN A 204 5.75 -18.20 6.48
N ALA A 205 4.45 -17.92 6.36
CA ALA A 205 3.96 -16.63 5.86
C ALA A 205 4.38 -15.41 6.72
N LEU A 206 4.62 -15.59 8.03
CA LEU A 206 5.09 -14.52 8.93
C LEU A 206 6.62 -14.36 8.95
N LEU A 207 7.38 -15.29 8.34
CA LEU A 207 8.84 -15.26 8.37
C LEU A 207 9.46 -14.00 7.74
N PRO A 208 8.96 -13.49 6.60
CA PRO A 208 9.53 -12.28 6.00
C PRO A 208 9.35 -11.06 6.88
N ILE A 209 8.17 -10.90 7.51
CA ILE A 209 7.89 -9.73 8.34
C ILE A 209 8.69 -9.77 9.64
N ALA A 210 8.86 -10.96 10.23
CA ALA A 210 9.73 -11.18 11.38
C ALA A 210 11.18 -10.80 11.04
N SER A 211 11.70 -11.30 9.92
CA SER A 211 13.09 -11.08 9.51
C SER A 211 13.38 -9.61 9.19
N CYS A 212 12.47 -8.95 8.47
CA CYS A 212 12.60 -7.54 8.14
C CYS A 212 12.54 -6.65 9.38
N PHE A 213 11.56 -6.86 10.27
CA PHE A 213 11.41 -6.01 11.46
C PHE A 213 12.48 -6.29 12.51
N GLY A 214 12.80 -7.55 12.76
CA GLY A 214 13.84 -7.98 13.69
C GLY A 214 15.27 -7.69 13.21
N HIS A 215 15.45 -7.33 11.93
CA HIS A 215 16.75 -7.12 11.30
C HIS A 215 17.68 -8.34 11.44
N GLU A 216 17.10 -9.53 11.45
CA GLU A 216 17.76 -10.82 11.59
C GLU A 216 17.20 -11.79 10.55
N ALA A 217 18.01 -12.77 10.12
CA ALA A 217 17.58 -13.79 9.18
C ALA A 217 17.06 -15.02 9.93
N PHE A 218 15.74 -15.12 10.09
CA PHE A 218 15.11 -16.31 10.66
C PHE A 218 14.98 -17.41 9.60
N GLU A 219 15.21 -18.66 10.00
CA GLU A 219 15.11 -19.82 9.07
C GLU A 219 13.70 -20.41 9.00
N LYS A 220 12.90 -20.22 10.05
CA LYS A 220 11.54 -20.75 10.18
C LYS A 220 10.72 -19.90 11.17
N VAL A 221 9.39 -19.98 11.07
CA VAL A 221 8.47 -19.42 12.06
C VAL A 221 8.47 -20.30 13.31
N ASP A 222 9.27 -19.92 14.29
CA ASP A 222 9.30 -20.45 15.66
C ASP A 222 9.09 -19.31 16.68
N GLU A 223 9.24 -19.60 17.97
CA GLU A 223 9.06 -18.62 19.04
C GLU A 223 9.96 -17.38 18.87
N ASP A 224 11.21 -17.53 18.40
CA ASP A 224 12.12 -16.39 18.21
C ASP A 224 11.64 -15.47 17.06
N ALA A 225 11.21 -16.07 15.94
CA ALA A 225 10.63 -15.30 14.84
C ALA A 225 9.31 -14.62 15.25
N LEU A 226 8.46 -15.30 16.03
CA LEU A 226 7.19 -14.76 16.49
C LEU A 226 7.33 -13.69 17.56
N ASP A 227 8.41 -13.71 18.36
CA ASP A 227 8.75 -12.61 19.27
C ASP A 227 8.99 -11.32 18.48
N ALA A 228 9.73 -11.37 17.38
CA ALA A 228 9.91 -10.21 16.49
C ALA A 228 8.57 -9.73 15.87
N VAL A 229 7.65 -10.66 15.55
CA VAL A 229 6.29 -10.30 15.10
C VAL A 229 5.50 -9.62 16.23
N ALA A 230 5.61 -10.12 17.45
CA ALA A 230 4.99 -9.52 18.64
C ALA A 230 5.56 -8.13 18.95
N GLU A 231 6.86 -7.90 18.78
CA GLU A 231 7.47 -6.57 18.88
C GLU A 231 6.94 -5.60 17.82
N LEU A 232 6.72 -6.07 16.59
CA LEU A 232 6.09 -5.27 15.53
C LEU A 232 4.66 -4.88 15.91
N ILE A 233 3.85 -5.83 16.42
CA ILE A 233 2.50 -5.54 16.92
C ILE A 233 2.55 -4.54 18.08
N ASN A 234 3.52 -4.68 19.01
CA ASN A 234 3.73 -3.74 20.10
C ASN A 234 4.03 -2.33 19.60
N CYS A 235 4.88 -2.21 18.57
CA CYS A 235 5.17 -0.92 17.92
C CYS A 235 3.91 -0.30 17.28
N ILE A 236 3.14 -1.10 16.53
CA ILE A 236 1.89 -0.65 15.89
C ILE A 236 0.90 -0.16 16.96
N ASN A 237 0.65 -0.96 17.99
CA ASN A 237 -0.26 -0.61 19.08
C ASN A 237 0.22 0.62 19.87
N GLY A 238 1.54 0.79 20.03
CA GLY A 238 2.12 1.97 20.68
C GLY A 238 1.89 3.26 19.89
N LEU A 239 1.98 3.19 18.55
CA LEU A 239 1.64 4.30 17.66
C LEU A 239 0.15 4.61 17.70
N TYR A 240 -0.70 3.58 17.64
CA TYR A 240 -2.16 3.74 17.74
C TYR A 240 -2.57 4.36 19.09
N ALA A 241 -2.05 3.86 20.21
CA ALA A 241 -2.32 4.43 21.53
C ALA A 241 -1.82 5.88 21.65
N SER A 242 -0.68 6.21 21.03
CA SER A 242 -0.16 7.59 20.98
C SER A 242 -1.08 8.52 20.20
N ASP A 243 -1.65 8.07 19.07
CA ASP A 243 -2.61 8.84 18.28
C ASP A 243 -3.93 9.02 19.04
N MET A 244 -4.42 7.98 19.72
CA MET A 244 -5.61 8.05 20.58
C MET A 244 -5.41 9.00 21.77
N SER A 245 -4.22 9.02 22.37
CA SER A 245 -3.88 9.94 23.47
C SER A 245 -3.94 11.41 23.04
N GLN A 246 -3.56 11.74 21.80
CA GLN A 246 -3.73 13.10 21.25
C GLN A 246 -5.20 13.51 21.16
N GLN A 247 -6.10 12.53 21.01
CA GLN A 247 -7.55 12.71 21.03
C GLN A 247 -8.14 12.63 22.46
N ARG A 248 -7.29 12.55 23.48
CA ARG A 248 -7.63 12.41 24.92
C ARG A 248 -8.32 11.09 25.28
N ILE A 249 -8.05 10.04 24.52
CA ILE A 249 -8.47 8.67 24.84
C ILE A 249 -7.27 7.98 25.49
N GLU A 250 -7.42 7.57 26.75
CA GLU A 250 -6.38 6.82 27.46
C GLU A 250 -6.43 5.34 27.10
N MET A 251 -5.25 4.79 26.82
CA MET A 251 -5.06 3.40 26.41
C MET A 251 -3.83 2.81 27.07
N GLU A 252 -3.89 1.53 27.42
CA GLU A 252 -2.79 0.77 28.03
C GLU A 252 -2.49 -0.49 27.22
N LEU A 253 -1.23 -0.69 26.86
CA LEU A 253 -0.79 -1.86 26.12
C LEU A 253 -0.59 -3.03 27.09
N CYS A 254 -1.30 -4.13 26.87
CA CYS A 254 -1.00 -5.39 27.54
C CYS A 254 0.27 -6.04 26.95
N PRO A 255 0.89 -7.01 27.63
CA PRO A 255 1.95 -7.83 27.02
C PRO A 255 1.44 -8.52 25.74
N PRO A 256 2.26 -8.62 24.69
CA PRO A 256 1.90 -9.40 23.51
C PRO A 256 1.91 -10.91 23.82
N GLU A 257 1.11 -11.66 23.07
CA GLU A 257 1.03 -13.12 23.10
C GLU A 257 1.34 -13.67 21.71
N PHE A 258 2.07 -14.77 21.63
CA PHE A 258 2.38 -15.44 20.35
C PHE A 258 2.49 -16.95 20.51
N SER A 259 2.27 -17.69 19.43
CA SER A 259 2.40 -19.15 19.39
C SER A 259 2.60 -19.66 17.97
N ASP A 260 3.49 -20.64 17.81
CA ASP A 260 3.77 -21.36 16.56
C ASP A 260 2.86 -22.59 16.34
N SER A 261 1.95 -22.83 17.29
CA SER A 261 1.14 -24.02 17.40
C SER A 261 -0.28 -23.65 17.83
N ILE A 262 -1.03 -23.05 16.92
CA ILE A 262 -2.44 -22.69 17.12
C ILE A 262 -3.34 -23.38 16.09
N SER A 263 -4.63 -23.42 16.38
CA SER A 263 -5.71 -23.80 15.48
C SER A 263 -6.40 -22.59 14.83
N GLY A 264 -6.29 -21.41 15.46
CA GLY A 264 -6.71 -20.15 14.89
C GLY A 264 -7.11 -19.10 15.92
N PHE A 265 -7.83 -18.09 15.41
CA PHE A 265 -8.30 -16.94 16.16
C PHE A 265 -9.83 -16.90 16.19
N TYR A 266 -10.41 -16.50 17.32
CA TYR A 266 -11.84 -16.58 17.59
C TYR A 266 -12.35 -15.31 18.26
N SER A 267 -13.44 -14.73 17.76
CA SER A 267 -14.08 -13.53 18.33
C SER A 267 -15.58 -13.47 17.98
N GLY A 268 -16.34 -12.63 18.69
CA GLY A 268 -17.72 -12.29 18.33
C GLY A 268 -17.84 -11.59 16.97
N LYS A 269 -16.89 -10.68 16.68
CA LYS A 269 -16.69 -9.98 15.40
C LYS A 269 -15.20 -9.62 15.28
N MET A 270 -14.57 -9.96 14.17
CA MET A 270 -13.22 -9.49 13.82
C MET A 270 -13.19 -8.98 12.38
N LEU A 271 -12.50 -7.87 12.14
CA LEU A 271 -12.09 -7.50 10.80
C LEU A 271 -10.88 -8.34 10.40
N VAL A 272 -10.98 -9.05 9.28
CA VAL A 272 -9.87 -9.75 8.65
C VAL A 272 -9.40 -8.93 7.46
N LEU A 273 -8.21 -8.37 7.54
CA LEU A 273 -7.54 -7.61 6.48
C LEU A 273 -6.35 -8.41 5.94
N PRO A 274 -6.47 -9.07 4.78
CA PRO A 274 -5.34 -9.72 4.15
C PRO A 274 -4.39 -8.67 3.54
N LEU A 275 -3.10 -8.85 3.76
CA LEU A 275 -2.05 -8.01 3.19
C LEU A 275 -1.05 -8.90 2.42
N GLU A 276 -0.69 -8.49 1.21
CA GLU A 276 0.48 -9.04 0.51
C GLU A 276 1.71 -8.22 0.93
N VAL A 277 2.71 -8.89 1.49
CA VAL A 277 3.92 -8.31 2.08
C VAL A 277 5.10 -9.22 1.77
N CYS A 278 6.18 -8.67 1.21
CA CYS A 278 7.38 -9.44 0.86
C CYS A 278 7.11 -10.68 -0.02
N GLY A 279 6.06 -10.65 -0.85
CA GLY A 279 5.65 -11.77 -1.69
C GLY A 279 4.81 -12.85 -0.99
N GLU A 280 4.56 -12.72 0.30
CA GLU A 280 3.69 -13.60 1.08
C GLU A 280 2.36 -12.93 1.40
N THR A 281 1.31 -13.71 1.71
CA THR A 281 0.04 -13.16 2.21
C THR A 281 -0.11 -13.42 3.70
N ILE A 282 -0.20 -12.35 4.48
CA ILE A 282 -0.47 -12.39 5.93
C ILE A 282 -1.88 -11.85 6.21
N ARG A 283 -2.45 -12.21 7.37
CA ARG A 283 -3.78 -11.69 7.77
C ARG A 283 -3.65 -10.87 9.03
N VAL A 284 -4.08 -9.62 8.94
CA VAL A 284 -4.25 -8.74 10.08
C VAL A 284 -5.65 -8.92 10.61
N LEU A 285 -5.77 -9.29 11.88
CA LEU A 285 -7.05 -9.44 12.56
C LEU A 285 -7.20 -8.28 13.55
N ILE A 286 -8.32 -7.57 13.50
CA ILE A 286 -8.60 -6.47 14.40
C ILE A 286 -9.97 -6.69 15.06
N THR A 287 -10.02 -6.61 16.40
CA THR A 287 -11.28 -6.55 17.17
C THR A 287 -11.35 -5.24 17.92
N ILE A 288 -12.55 -4.66 18.03
CA ILE A 288 -12.79 -3.43 18.78
C ILE A 288 -14.01 -3.64 19.68
N GLY A 289 -13.80 -3.62 21.00
CA GLY A 289 -14.84 -3.89 22.00
C GLY A 289 -15.19 -5.37 22.18
N ASP A 290 -14.57 -6.27 21.42
CA ASP A 290 -14.71 -7.73 21.51
C ASP A 290 -13.37 -8.38 21.88
N SER A 291 -13.44 -9.50 22.62
CA SER A 291 -12.26 -10.33 22.94
C SER A 291 -11.83 -11.16 21.74
N LEU A 292 -10.54 -11.14 21.42
CA LEU A 292 -9.93 -12.06 20.47
C LEU A 292 -9.18 -13.16 21.23
N GLU A 293 -9.53 -14.41 20.98
CA GLU A 293 -8.84 -15.56 21.57
C GLU A 293 -7.98 -16.26 20.52
N MET A 294 -6.73 -16.53 20.85
CA MET A 294 -5.81 -17.36 20.08
C MET A 294 -5.78 -18.76 20.71
N ARG A 295 -6.13 -19.80 19.95
CA ARG A 295 -6.29 -21.18 20.44
C ARG A 295 -5.61 -22.18 19.54
#